data_AF-A0A246HXN6-F1
#
_entry.id   AF-A0A246HXN6-F1
#
_cell.length_a   1.000
_cell.length_b   1.000
_cell.length_c   1.000
_cell.angle_alpha   90.00
_cell.angle_beta   90.00
_cell.angle_gamma   90.00
#
_symmetry.space_group_name_H-M   'P 1'
#
loop_
_entity.id
_entity.type
_entity.pdbx_description
1 polymer ?
#
loop_
_entity_poly.entity_id
_entity_poly.type
_entity_poly.pdbx_seq_one_letter_code
_entity_poly.pdbx_strand_id
1 'polypeptide(L)'
;MPSPTRSIHVVAAVITDARGRVLLNRRTENRDMAGLWEFPGGKRESGETSEQALVRELREELGIEADVGEWLMDVPQRYPDKYLTLEVRHVRSWKGTPRGREGQAITWVAQDKLGRYSMPPADLPVVAALRQPDRYLITPAPADDASGVQHWHDCLQRAVAAGQQRIQLRLPPEHPQRQAMIEQAVRAHRRGVQWLLNRDVALARALGVGVHLGSEQLQDLQERPLPEGQIVAASCHDLEQLQAAQRLGCDFAVLGPVQATASHPDAVPLGWEAFAALRAQVSLPIYALGGMAAGHIAEARRHGGQGIAAIGGLWPA
;
A
#
# COMPACT_ATOMS: atom_id res chain seq x y z
N MET A 1 34.40 -13.58 -4.37
CA MET A 1 33.42 -12.57 -3.92
C MET A 1 32.19 -12.72 -4.79
N PRO A 2 30.95 -12.71 -4.25
CA PRO A 2 29.78 -12.61 -5.12
C PRO A 2 29.89 -11.33 -5.95
N SER A 3 29.62 -11.41 -7.26
CA SER A 3 29.61 -10.25 -8.15
C SER A 3 28.70 -9.16 -7.57
N PRO A 4 29.07 -7.87 -7.66
CA PRO A 4 28.22 -6.79 -7.17
C PRO A 4 26.85 -6.89 -7.84
N THR A 5 25.81 -6.92 -7.03
CA THR A 5 24.43 -7.04 -7.50
C THR A 5 24.11 -5.83 -8.36
N ARG A 6 23.70 -6.05 -9.61
CA ARG A 6 23.43 -4.98 -10.57
C ARG A 6 22.29 -4.11 -10.04
N SER A 7 22.53 -2.81 -9.86
CA SER A 7 21.47 -1.85 -9.54
C SER A 7 20.88 -1.26 -10.82
N ILE A 8 19.56 -1.21 -10.90
CA ILE A 8 18.82 -0.71 -12.07
C ILE A 8 17.76 0.27 -11.59
N HIS A 9 17.69 1.43 -12.25
CA HIS A 9 16.62 2.39 -12.07
C HIS A 9 15.67 2.29 -13.28
N VAL A 10 14.40 2.01 -13.03
CA VAL A 10 13.33 1.92 -14.03
C VAL A 10 12.32 3.01 -13.74
N VAL A 11 11.89 3.72 -14.77
CA VAL A 11 10.79 4.69 -14.70
C VAL A 11 9.55 4.11 -15.34
N ALA A 12 8.39 4.30 -14.72
CA ALA A 12 7.12 3.83 -15.28
C ALA A 12 6.01 4.88 -15.16
N ALA A 13 5.05 4.78 -16.08
CA ALA A 13 4.00 5.76 -16.27
C ALA A 13 2.63 5.23 -15.85
N VAL A 14 1.94 5.97 -14.99
CA VAL A 14 0.49 5.84 -14.83
C VAL A 14 -0.19 6.79 -15.80
N ILE A 15 -0.62 6.25 -16.95
CA ILE A 15 -1.39 6.98 -17.96
C ILE A 15 -2.86 6.68 -17.77
N THR A 16 -3.67 7.73 -17.58
CA THR A 16 -5.11 7.61 -17.32
C THR A 16 -5.91 8.25 -18.45
N ASP A 17 -6.88 7.53 -19.03
CA ASP A 17 -7.79 8.09 -20.03
C ASP A 17 -8.90 8.95 -19.42
N ALA A 18 -9.70 9.59 -20.28
CA ALA A 18 -10.83 10.41 -19.85
C ALA A 18 -11.92 9.65 -19.08
N ARG A 19 -11.89 8.30 -19.07
CA ARG A 19 -12.81 7.43 -18.30
C ARG A 19 -12.18 6.93 -16.99
N GLY A 20 -10.99 7.40 -16.63
CA GLY A 20 -10.28 6.97 -15.43
C GLY A 20 -9.61 5.60 -15.54
N ARG A 21 -9.51 5.02 -16.75
CA ARG A 21 -8.84 3.74 -16.97
C ARG A 21 -7.34 3.94 -17.11
N VAL A 22 -6.56 3.01 -16.59
CA VAL A 22 -5.09 3.01 -16.62
C VAL A 22 -4.59 2.15 -17.77
N LEU A 23 -3.62 2.66 -18.54
CA LEU A 23 -2.99 1.92 -19.61
C LEU A 23 -1.96 0.93 -19.06
N LEU A 24 -2.07 -0.35 -19.44
CA LEU A 24 -1.06 -1.38 -19.21
C LEU A 24 -0.56 -1.92 -20.55
N ASN A 25 0.69 -2.37 -20.58
CA ASN A 25 1.26 -3.17 -21.67
C ASN A 25 1.60 -4.58 -21.17
N ARG A 26 1.64 -5.54 -22.08
CA ARG A 26 1.99 -6.94 -21.78
C ARG A 26 3.42 -7.21 -22.20
N ARG A 27 4.27 -7.66 -21.27
CA ARG A 27 5.68 -7.99 -21.52
C ARG A 27 5.81 -9.01 -22.66
N THR A 28 6.59 -8.68 -23.68
CA THR A 28 6.88 -9.56 -24.84
C THR A 28 7.72 -10.77 -24.43
N GLU A 29 7.73 -11.82 -25.26
CA GLU A 29 8.41 -13.11 -24.97
C GLU A 29 9.92 -13.00 -24.69
N ASN A 30 10.58 -11.98 -25.24
CA ASN A 30 12.03 -11.77 -25.08
C ASN A 30 12.43 -10.97 -23.83
N ARG A 31 11.48 -10.57 -22.97
CA ARG A 31 11.75 -9.83 -21.72
C ARG A 31 11.62 -10.76 -20.51
N ASP A 32 12.32 -10.46 -19.41
CA ASP A 32 12.14 -11.17 -18.12
C ASP A 32 10.64 -11.26 -17.78
N MET A 33 10.15 -12.36 -17.19
CA MET A 33 8.73 -12.48 -16.80
C MET A 33 7.74 -12.20 -17.94
N ALA A 34 8.02 -12.73 -19.14
CA ALA A 34 7.17 -12.61 -20.31
C ALA A 34 5.70 -12.96 -20.03
N GLY A 35 4.79 -12.22 -20.66
CA GLY A 35 3.35 -12.44 -20.56
C GLY A 35 2.66 -11.77 -19.37
N LEU A 36 3.40 -11.24 -18.38
CA LEU A 36 2.85 -10.38 -17.33
C LEU A 36 2.47 -8.99 -17.87
N TRP A 37 1.56 -8.31 -17.18
CA TRP A 37 1.19 -6.93 -17.46
C TRP A 37 2.00 -5.97 -16.60
N GLU A 38 2.34 -4.81 -17.12
CA GLU A 38 3.12 -3.79 -16.41
C GLU A 38 2.65 -2.37 -16.76
N PHE A 39 3.14 -1.40 -15.98
CA PHE A 39 3.03 0.00 -16.35
C PHE A 39 4.05 0.33 -17.46
N PRO A 40 3.66 1.04 -18.54
CA PRO A 40 4.58 1.40 -19.61
C PRO A 40 5.76 2.23 -19.11
N GLY A 41 6.95 1.99 -19.67
CA GLY A 41 8.18 2.66 -19.25
C GLY A 41 9.41 1.77 -19.43
N GLY A 42 10.53 2.20 -18.91
CA GLY A 42 11.79 1.51 -19.15
C GLY A 42 12.95 2.00 -18.30
N LYS A 43 14.16 1.59 -18.68
CA LYS A 43 15.35 1.83 -17.86
C LYS A 43 15.82 3.26 -18.04
N ARG A 44 16.21 3.90 -16.94
CA ARG A 44 16.91 5.18 -17.00
C ARG A 44 18.35 4.96 -17.45
N GLU A 45 18.75 5.62 -18.52
CA GLU A 45 20.10 5.62 -19.07
C GLU A 45 21.02 6.62 -18.33
N SER A 46 22.32 6.53 -18.63
CA SER A 46 23.30 7.44 -18.03
C SER A 46 23.17 8.84 -18.64
N GLY A 47 23.05 9.86 -17.78
CA GLY A 47 23.03 11.26 -18.19
C GLY A 47 21.64 11.85 -18.46
N GLU A 48 20.57 11.08 -18.34
CA GLU A 48 19.18 11.58 -18.44
C GLU A 48 18.49 11.66 -17.06
N THR A 49 17.52 12.58 -16.93
CA THR A 49 16.60 12.61 -15.78
C THR A 49 15.53 11.53 -15.89
N SER A 50 14.84 11.22 -14.79
CA SER A 50 13.74 10.26 -14.80
C SER A 50 12.60 10.69 -15.76
N GLU A 51 12.34 12.00 -15.86
CA GLU A 51 11.37 12.54 -16.83
C GLU A 51 11.81 12.35 -18.27
N GLN A 52 13.09 12.62 -18.58
CA GLN A 52 13.63 12.47 -19.92
C GLN A 52 13.58 11.00 -20.38
N ALA A 53 13.98 10.09 -19.48
CA ALA A 53 13.85 8.65 -19.68
C ALA A 53 12.40 8.26 -19.98
N LEU A 54 11.46 8.71 -19.16
CA LEU A 54 10.05 8.33 -19.31
C LEU A 54 9.45 8.85 -20.63
N VAL A 55 9.78 10.09 -21.03
CA VAL A 55 9.33 10.63 -22.33
C VAL A 55 9.89 9.82 -23.50
N ARG A 56 11.18 9.45 -23.46
CA ARG A 56 11.84 8.63 -24.48
C ARG A 56 11.17 7.26 -24.59
N GLU A 57 11.06 6.55 -23.47
CA GLU A 57 10.47 5.21 -23.40
C GLU A 57 9.01 5.21 -23.90
N LEU A 58 8.18 6.17 -23.47
CA LEU A 58 6.78 6.24 -23.93
C LEU A 58 6.68 6.58 -25.44
N ARG A 59 7.64 7.33 -25.99
CA ARG A 59 7.68 7.60 -27.43
C ARG A 59 8.08 6.35 -28.22
N GLU A 60 9.04 5.59 -27.73
CA GLU A 60 9.54 4.35 -28.33
C GLU A 60 8.50 3.24 -28.24
N GLU A 61 8.01 2.94 -27.03
CA GLU A 61 7.10 1.82 -26.77
C GLU A 61 5.67 2.08 -27.24
N LEU A 62 5.15 3.32 -27.05
CA LEU A 62 3.74 3.64 -27.27
C LEU A 62 3.48 4.63 -28.40
N GLY A 63 4.50 5.36 -28.83
CA GLY A 63 4.37 6.38 -29.88
C GLY A 63 3.68 7.66 -29.45
N ILE A 64 3.73 7.99 -28.17
CA ILE A 64 3.14 9.21 -27.62
C ILE A 64 4.21 10.20 -27.17
N GLU A 65 3.90 11.49 -27.27
CA GLU A 65 4.69 12.55 -26.66
C GLU A 65 4.02 12.92 -25.33
N ALA A 66 4.61 12.48 -24.21
CA ALA A 66 4.03 12.65 -22.89
C ALA A 66 4.51 13.94 -22.20
N ASP A 67 3.61 14.64 -21.53
CA ASP A 67 3.91 15.62 -20.48
C ASP A 67 3.89 14.88 -19.14
N VAL A 68 5.06 14.69 -18.54
CA VAL A 68 5.21 13.94 -17.30
C VAL A 68 4.65 14.78 -16.13
N GLY A 69 3.73 14.19 -15.40
CA GLY A 69 3.09 14.78 -14.24
C GLY A 69 3.80 14.43 -12.93
N GLU A 70 3.02 14.47 -11.85
CA GLU A 70 3.50 14.29 -10.49
C GLU A 70 4.08 12.90 -10.26
N TRP A 71 5.11 12.84 -9.41
CA TRP A 71 5.62 11.59 -8.87
C TRP A 71 4.57 10.91 -7.98
N LEU A 72 4.44 9.59 -8.11
CA LEU A 72 3.50 8.77 -7.35
C LEU A 72 4.20 8.08 -6.18
N MET A 73 5.20 7.25 -6.46
CA MET A 73 5.96 6.48 -5.47
C MET A 73 7.24 5.90 -6.06
N ASP A 74 8.17 5.49 -5.20
CA ASP A 74 9.32 4.68 -5.57
C ASP A 74 9.17 3.28 -5.00
N VAL A 75 9.51 2.26 -5.77
CA VAL A 75 9.41 0.87 -5.38
C VAL A 75 10.80 0.23 -5.44
N PRO A 76 11.51 0.11 -4.30
CA PRO A 76 12.73 -0.69 -4.24
C PRO A 76 12.34 -2.17 -4.23
N GLN A 77 12.95 -2.99 -5.09
CA GLN A 77 12.67 -4.42 -5.23
C GLN A 77 13.97 -5.19 -5.39
N ARG A 78 14.16 -6.23 -4.57
CA ARG A 78 15.27 -7.16 -4.69
C ARG A 78 14.85 -8.38 -5.52
N TYR A 79 15.67 -8.71 -6.50
CA TYR A 79 15.62 -9.95 -7.27
C TYR A 79 16.90 -10.76 -6.99
N PRO A 80 16.96 -12.05 -7.36
CA PRO A 80 18.15 -12.88 -7.13
C PRO A 80 19.44 -12.32 -7.76
N ASP A 81 19.34 -11.63 -8.90
CA ASP A 81 20.46 -11.16 -9.73
C ASP A 81 20.65 -9.63 -9.73
N LYS A 82 19.66 -8.87 -9.25
CA LYS A 82 19.64 -7.41 -9.34
C LYS A 82 18.86 -6.73 -8.22
N TYR A 83 19.19 -5.47 -7.96
CA TYR A 83 18.34 -4.53 -7.24
C TYR A 83 17.70 -3.60 -8.25
N LEU A 84 16.40 -3.38 -8.10
CA LEU A 84 15.61 -2.52 -8.96
C LEU A 84 14.94 -1.44 -8.12
N THR A 85 15.00 -0.20 -8.58
CA THR A 85 14.10 0.86 -8.12
C THR A 85 13.15 1.18 -9.27
N LEU A 86 11.86 1.01 -9.05
CA LEU A 86 10.80 1.45 -9.96
C LEU A 86 10.27 2.80 -9.48
N GLU A 87 10.67 3.88 -10.14
CA GLU A 87 10.11 5.22 -9.95
C GLU A 87 8.84 5.34 -10.80
N VAL A 88 7.72 5.67 -10.18
CA VAL A 88 6.44 5.78 -10.87
C VAL A 88 5.94 7.21 -10.87
N ARG A 89 5.51 7.69 -12.04
CA ARG A 89 4.95 9.03 -12.21
C ARG A 89 3.65 8.98 -12.98
N HIS A 90 2.78 9.94 -12.70
CA HIS A 90 1.60 10.17 -13.54
C HIS A 90 1.99 10.82 -14.86
N VAL A 91 1.22 10.58 -15.90
CA VAL A 91 1.26 11.39 -17.13
C VAL A 91 0.15 12.43 -17.05
N ARG A 92 0.53 13.71 -17.10
CA ARG A 92 -0.43 14.82 -17.00
C ARG A 92 -1.24 14.96 -18.27
N SER A 93 -0.58 14.84 -19.42
CA SER A 93 -1.20 14.85 -20.75
C SER A 93 -0.28 14.18 -21.77
N TRP A 94 -0.79 13.84 -22.96
CA TRP A 94 0.04 13.34 -24.05
C TRP A 94 -0.53 13.71 -25.42
N LYS A 95 0.32 13.68 -26.45
CA LYS A 95 -0.07 13.77 -27.86
C LYS A 95 0.10 12.41 -28.55
N GLY A 96 -0.73 12.17 -29.56
CA GLY A 96 -0.76 10.91 -30.31
C GLY A 96 -1.74 9.88 -29.75
N THR A 97 -1.75 8.68 -30.35
CA THR A 97 -2.58 7.55 -29.91
C THR A 97 -1.67 6.42 -29.47
N PRO A 98 -1.75 5.96 -28.20
CA PRO A 98 -0.95 4.84 -27.72
C PRO A 98 -1.15 3.58 -28.56
N ARG A 99 -0.06 2.95 -28.97
CA ARG A 99 -0.02 1.67 -29.69
C ARG A 99 1.22 0.90 -29.27
N GLY A 100 1.14 -0.42 -29.13
CA GLY A 100 2.34 -1.22 -28.86
C GLY A 100 3.28 -1.25 -30.07
N ARG A 101 4.29 -0.37 -30.07
CA ARG A 101 5.26 -0.23 -31.18
C ARG A 101 6.32 -1.31 -31.21
N GLU A 102 6.44 -2.09 -30.14
CA GLU A 102 7.35 -3.25 -30.03
C GLU A 102 6.61 -4.58 -30.24
N GLY A 103 5.35 -4.54 -30.73
CA GLY A 103 4.52 -5.72 -30.88
C GLY A 103 3.85 -6.20 -29.58
N GLN A 104 3.95 -5.42 -28.51
CA GLN A 104 3.30 -5.69 -27.24
C GLN A 104 1.80 -5.40 -27.28
N ALA A 105 1.01 -6.24 -26.61
CA ALA A 105 -0.41 -5.94 -26.39
C ALA A 105 -0.54 -4.79 -25.39
N ILE A 106 -1.50 -3.89 -25.61
CA ILE A 106 -1.86 -2.83 -24.67
C ILE A 106 -3.34 -2.93 -24.31
N THR A 107 -3.70 -2.50 -23.11
CA THR A 107 -5.10 -2.48 -22.67
C THR A 107 -5.37 -1.36 -21.68
N TRP A 108 -6.59 -0.82 -21.73
CA TRP A 108 -7.09 0.16 -20.76
C TRP A 108 -7.89 -0.55 -19.68
N VAL A 109 -7.47 -0.43 -18.42
CA VAL A 109 -8.03 -1.15 -17.27
C VAL A 109 -8.66 -0.18 -16.29
N ALA A 110 -9.90 -0.44 -15.86
CA ALA A 110 -10.49 0.32 -14.76
C ALA A 110 -9.70 0.10 -13.47
N GLN A 111 -9.48 1.15 -12.67
CA GLN A 111 -8.61 1.06 -11.48
C GLN A 111 -9.03 -0.05 -10.51
N ASP A 112 -10.34 -0.26 -10.32
CA ASP A 112 -10.88 -1.31 -9.45
C ASP A 112 -10.57 -2.73 -9.95
N LYS A 113 -10.25 -2.90 -11.24
CA LYS A 113 -9.92 -4.17 -11.89
C LYS A 113 -8.41 -4.45 -12.03
N LEU A 114 -7.53 -3.50 -11.71
CA LEU A 114 -6.08 -3.68 -11.86
C LEU A 114 -5.56 -4.92 -11.14
N GLY A 115 -6.08 -5.24 -9.95
CA GLY A 115 -5.68 -6.42 -9.19
C GLY A 115 -6.01 -7.79 -9.82
N ARG A 116 -6.72 -7.82 -10.96
CA ARG A 116 -6.98 -9.05 -11.73
C ARG A 116 -5.86 -9.39 -12.71
N TYR A 117 -4.95 -8.46 -12.95
CA TYR A 117 -3.85 -8.63 -13.89
C TYR A 117 -2.63 -9.12 -13.12
N SER A 118 -2.03 -10.21 -13.58
CA SER A 118 -0.73 -10.67 -13.06
C SER A 118 0.35 -9.69 -13.50
N MET A 119 1.01 -9.08 -12.51
CA MET A 119 2.04 -8.06 -12.73
C MET A 119 3.35 -8.45 -12.02
N PRO A 120 4.50 -7.88 -12.42
CA PRO A 120 5.75 -8.11 -11.72
C PRO A 120 5.67 -7.71 -10.23
N PRO A 121 6.51 -8.30 -9.36
CA PRO A 121 6.61 -7.96 -7.94
C PRO A 121 6.71 -6.45 -7.63
N ALA A 122 7.40 -5.69 -8.47
CA ALA A 122 7.57 -4.24 -8.30
C ALA A 122 6.29 -3.43 -8.59
N ASP A 123 5.41 -3.93 -9.45
CA ASP A 123 4.21 -3.22 -9.88
C ASP A 123 3.06 -3.37 -8.88
N LEU A 124 3.07 -4.43 -8.05
CA LEU A 124 1.97 -4.72 -7.11
C LEU A 124 1.73 -3.58 -6.09
N PRO A 125 2.77 -2.93 -5.51
CA PRO A 125 2.54 -1.79 -4.62
C PRO A 125 2.05 -0.53 -5.33
N VAL A 126 2.34 -0.39 -6.63
CA VAL A 126 1.79 0.70 -7.46
C VAL A 126 0.29 0.47 -7.69
N VAL A 127 -0.11 -0.77 -7.99
CA VAL A 127 -1.53 -1.15 -8.06
C VAL A 127 -2.25 -0.85 -6.75
N ALA A 128 -1.61 -1.10 -5.61
CA ALA A 128 -2.17 -0.74 -4.32
C ALA A 128 -2.26 0.79 -4.13
N ALA A 129 -1.25 1.56 -4.52
CA ALA A 129 -1.25 3.03 -4.42
C ALA A 129 -2.39 3.66 -5.24
N LEU A 130 -2.78 3.05 -6.35
CA LEU A 130 -3.89 3.49 -7.19
C LEU A 130 -5.27 3.07 -6.69
N ARG A 131 -5.36 2.07 -5.80
CA ARG A 131 -6.65 1.45 -5.39
C ARG A 131 -6.99 1.61 -3.93
N GLN A 132 -5.98 1.78 -3.09
CA GLN A 132 -6.11 1.77 -1.64
C GLN A 132 -5.82 3.16 -1.08
N PRO A 133 -6.44 3.54 0.05
CA PRO A 133 -6.13 4.78 0.73
C PRO A 133 -4.64 4.85 1.14
N ASP A 134 -4.13 6.05 1.38
CA ASP A 134 -2.77 6.30 1.87
C ASP A 134 -2.71 6.47 3.40
N ARG A 135 -3.88 6.51 4.06
CA ARG A 135 -4.04 6.68 5.50
C ARG A 135 -4.77 5.48 6.09
N TYR A 136 -4.17 4.89 7.11
CA TYR A 136 -4.77 3.85 7.93
C TYR A 136 -4.86 4.33 9.38
N LEU A 137 -6.04 4.78 9.80
CA LEU A 137 -6.27 5.24 11.17
C LEU A 137 -6.39 4.06 12.12
N ILE A 138 -5.71 4.11 13.25
CA ILE A 138 -5.87 3.17 14.36
C ILE A 138 -6.48 3.94 15.54
N THR A 139 -7.65 3.54 16.03
CA THR A 139 -8.25 4.24 17.17
C THR A 139 -7.41 4.07 18.43
N PRO A 140 -7.33 5.08 19.32
CA PRO A 140 -6.87 4.85 20.69
C PRO A 140 -7.88 3.97 21.43
N ALA A 141 -7.44 3.41 22.57
CA ALA A 141 -8.37 2.78 23.49
C ALA A 141 -9.28 3.86 24.12
N PRO A 142 -10.60 3.63 24.21
CA PRO A 142 -11.47 4.50 24.99
C PRO A 142 -11.11 4.39 26.48
N ALA A 143 -11.42 5.43 27.26
CA ALA A 143 -11.46 5.28 28.71
C ALA A 143 -12.75 4.55 29.13
N ASP A 144 -12.69 3.85 30.27
CA ASP A 144 -13.76 2.92 30.69
C ASP A 144 -15.04 3.62 31.19
N ASP A 145 -14.97 4.92 31.46
CA ASP A 145 -16.12 5.70 31.91
C ASP A 145 -17.01 6.20 30.75
N ALA A 146 -18.25 6.56 31.08
CA ALA A 146 -19.24 6.98 30.06
C ALA A 146 -18.79 8.22 29.27
N SER A 147 -18.07 9.15 29.90
CA SER A 147 -17.51 10.33 29.21
C SER A 147 -16.42 9.95 28.21
N GLY A 148 -15.57 8.99 28.55
CA GLY A 148 -14.51 8.46 27.69
C GLY A 148 -15.06 7.73 26.48
N VAL A 149 -16.08 6.90 26.69
CA VAL A 149 -16.83 6.23 25.62
C VAL A 149 -17.47 7.26 24.68
N GLN A 150 -18.16 8.27 25.21
CA GLN A 150 -18.78 9.31 24.40
C GLN A 150 -17.74 10.12 23.61
N HIS A 151 -16.66 10.54 24.27
CA HIS A 151 -15.57 11.27 23.63
C HIS A 151 -14.94 10.46 22.48
N TRP A 152 -14.72 9.16 22.69
CA TRP A 152 -14.22 8.26 21.66
C TRP A 152 -15.17 8.19 20.45
N HIS A 153 -16.47 8.10 20.69
CA HIS A 153 -17.48 8.11 19.62
C HIS A 153 -17.47 9.43 18.84
N ASP A 154 -17.38 10.57 19.52
CA ASP A 154 -17.35 11.89 18.90
C ASP A 154 -16.08 12.05 18.04
N CYS A 155 -14.92 11.62 18.54
CA CYS A 155 -13.67 11.60 17.78
C CYS A 155 -13.79 10.70 16.55
N LEU A 156 -14.37 9.51 16.67
CA LEU A 156 -14.56 8.60 15.54
C LEU A 156 -15.46 9.24 14.47
N GLN A 157 -16.56 9.89 14.87
CA GLN A 157 -17.44 10.61 13.96
C GLN A 157 -16.69 11.74 13.24
N ARG A 158 -15.90 12.54 13.96
CA ARG A 158 -15.04 13.58 13.35
C ARG A 158 -14.05 12.98 12.34
N ALA A 159 -13.43 11.85 12.66
CA ALA A 159 -12.49 11.19 11.77
C ALA A 159 -13.16 10.72 10.46
N VAL A 160 -14.34 10.11 10.55
CA VAL A 160 -15.11 9.69 9.38
C VAL A 160 -15.58 10.90 8.57
N ALA A 161 -16.08 11.95 9.22
CA ALA A 161 -16.50 13.19 8.57
C ALA A 161 -15.34 13.92 7.86
N ALA A 162 -14.11 13.80 8.38
CA ALA A 162 -12.88 14.29 7.75
C ALA A 162 -12.41 13.44 6.57
N GLY A 163 -13.15 12.40 6.19
CA GLY A 163 -12.87 11.58 5.01
C GLY A 163 -11.93 10.40 5.25
N GLN A 164 -11.74 9.95 6.50
CA GLN A 164 -10.95 8.74 6.76
C GLN A 164 -11.62 7.51 6.16
N GLN A 165 -10.93 6.87 5.22
CA GLN A 165 -11.48 5.74 4.44
C GLN A 165 -11.15 4.37 5.02
N ARG A 166 -10.14 4.24 5.88
CA ARG A 166 -9.73 2.97 6.50
C ARG A 166 -9.41 3.17 7.97
N ILE A 167 -10.13 2.45 8.83
CA ILE A 167 -10.07 2.62 10.28
C ILE A 167 -10.01 1.25 10.97
N GLN A 168 -9.02 1.09 11.85
CA GLN A 168 -8.91 -0.02 12.78
C GLN A 168 -9.56 0.33 14.12
N LEU A 169 -10.55 -0.45 14.54
CA LEU A 169 -11.13 -0.37 15.87
C LEU A 169 -10.25 -1.17 16.85
N ARG A 170 -9.39 -0.46 17.60
CA ARG A 170 -8.47 -1.04 18.60
C ARG A 170 -9.00 -0.85 20.01
N LEU A 171 -10.12 -1.51 20.30
CA LEU A 171 -10.69 -1.57 21.65
C LEU A 171 -10.07 -2.75 22.44
N PRO A 172 -9.71 -2.56 23.72
CA PRO A 172 -9.23 -3.64 24.59
C PRO A 172 -10.25 -4.78 24.70
N PRO A 173 -9.86 -6.06 24.54
CA PRO A 173 -10.75 -7.22 24.66
C PRO A 173 -11.62 -7.23 25.92
N GLU A 174 -11.07 -6.76 27.03
CA GLU A 174 -11.66 -6.70 28.36
C GLU A 174 -12.67 -5.56 28.54
N HIS A 175 -12.75 -4.61 27.60
CA HIS A 175 -13.64 -3.46 27.74
C HIS A 175 -15.12 -3.91 27.73
N PRO A 176 -15.91 -3.61 28.77
CA PRO A 176 -17.25 -4.20 28.96
C PRO A 176 -18.23 -3.85 27.84
N GLN A 177 -18.06 -2.72 27.16
CA GLN A 177 -18.92 -2.29 26.05
C GLN A 177 -18.30 -2.57 24.67
N ARG A 178 -17.19 -3.32 24.59
CA ARG A 178 -16.39 -3.50 23.36
C ARG A 178 -17.24 -3.87 22.15
N GLN A 179 -18.03 -4.94 22.27
CA GLN A 179 -18.82 -5.45 21.15
C GLN A 179 -19.89 -4.44 20.71
N ALA A 180 -20.61 -3.83 21.67
CA ALA A 180 -21.63 -2.84 21.38
C ALA A 180 -21.05 -1.61 20.64
N MET A 181 -19.89 -1.12 21.10
CA MET A 181 -19.20 0.02 20.46
C MET A 181 -18.76 -0.31 19.03
N ILE A 182 -18.20 -1.51 18.81
CA ILE A 182 -17.81 -1.98 17.47
C ILE A 182 -19.02 -2.06 16.54
N GLU A 183 -20.08 -2.73 16.97
CA GLU A 183 -21.30 -2.90 16.17
C GLU A 183 -21.96 -1.55 15.85
N GLN A 184 -21.97 -0.61 16.80
CA GLN A 184 -22.48 0.74 16.58
C GLN A 184 -21.64 1.49 15.56
N ALA A 185 -20.30 1.47 15.67
CA ALA A 185 -19.40 2.14 14.74
C ALA A 185 -19.58 1.64 13.30
N VAL A 186 -19.59 0.31 13.12
CA VAL A 186 -19.77 -0.34 11.82
C VAL A 186 -21.17 -0.05 11.25
N ARG A 187 -22.21 -0.05 12.10
CA ARG A 187 -23.60 0.21 11.67
C ARG A 187 -23.82 1.66 11.27
N ALA A 188 -23.25 2.61 12.01
CA ALA A 188 -23.40 4.04 11.73
C ALA A 188 -22.77 4.43 10.38
N HIS A 189 -21.70 3.75 9.98
CA HIS A 189 -20.90 4.08 8.80
C HIS A 189 -20.66 2.86 7.91
N ARG A 190 -21.75 2.20 7.51
CA ARG A 190 -21.69 0.99 6.66
C ARG A 190 -21.09 1.24 5.27
N ARG A 191 -21.11 2.48 4.78
CA ARG A 191 -20.59 2.87 3.47
C ARG A 191 -19.53 3.94 3.66
N GLY A 192 -18.46 3.87 2.87
CA GLY A 192 -17.41 4.89 2.83
C GLY A 192 -16.22 4.62 3.76
N VAL A 193 -16.31 3.66 4.68
CA VAL A 193 -15.19 3.27 5.56
C VAL A 193 -14.91 1.77 5.46
N GLN A 194 -13.64 1.43 5.29
CA GLN A 194 -13.09 0.09 5.42
C GLN A 194 -12.76 -0.14 6.90
N TRP A 195 -13.63 -0.88 7.59
CA TRP A 195 -13.47 -1.24 8.99
C TRP A 195 -12.55 -2.45 9.14
N LEU A 196 -11.60 -2.36 10.09
CA LEU A 196 -10.79 -3.48 10.53
C LEU A 196 -10.92 -3.64 12.05
N LEU A 197 -11.11 -4.86 12.53
CA LEU A 197 -11.08 -5.16 13.96
C LEU A 197 -9.68 -5.57 14.38
N ASN A 198 -9.20 -5.07 15.51
CA ASN A 198 -7.93 -5.50 16.08
C ASN A 198 -8.08 -6.95 16.61
N ARG A 199 -7.32 -7.89 16.01
CA ARG A 199 -7.09 -9.29 16.41
C ARG A 199 -8.31 -10.23 16.44
N ASP A 200 -9.52 -9.69 16.30
CA ASP A 200 -10.77 -10.44 16.45
C ASP A 200 -11.30 -10.97 15.13
N VAL A 201 -10.75 -12.11 14.70
CA VAL A 201 -11.13 -12.80 13.45
C VAL A 201 -12.60 -13.22 13.46
N ALA A 202 -13.09 -13.75 14.59
CA ALA A 202 -14.44 -14.29 14.69
C ALA A 202 -15.49 -13.19 14.53
N LEU A 203 -15.34 -12.08 15.25
CA LEU A 203 -16.26 -10.95 15.13
C LEU A 203 -16.14 -10.25 13.77
N ALA A 204 -14.92 -10.12 13.23
CA ALA A 204 -14.72 -9.53 11.90
C ALA A 204 -15.49 -10.32 10.82
N ARG A 205 -15.36 -11.65 10.85
CA ARG A 205 -16.09 -12.55 9.96
C ARG A 205 -17.59 -12.40 10.10
N ALA A 206 -18.11 -12.37 11.34
CA ALA A 206 -19.53 -12.25 11.62
C ALA A 206 -20.12 -10.91 11.15
N LEU A 207 -19.36 -9.81 11.28
CA LEU A 207 -19.80 -8.47 10.89
C LEU A 207 -19.58 -8.14 9.40
N GLY A 208 -18.87 -8.98 8.66
CA GLY A 208 -18.60 -8.71 7.26
C GLY A 208 -17.47 -7.69 7.03
N VAL A 209 -16.59 -7.49 8.02
CA VAL A 209 -15.53 -6.45 8.00
C VAL A 209 -14.14 -7.08 8.00
N GLY A 210 -13.08 -6.26 7.89
CA GLY A 210 -11.72 -6.75 7.92
C GLY A 210 -11.17 -7.04 9.32
N VAL A 211 -10.00 -7.68 9.38
CA VAL A 211 -9.24 -7.91 10.62
C VAL A 211 -7.81 -7.41 10.47
N HIS A 212 -7.27 -6.84 11.54
CA HIS A 212 -5.85 -6.54 11.68
C HIS A 212 -5.23 -7.51 12.69
N LEU A 213 -4.40 -8.42 12.20
CA LEU A 213 -3.74 -9.47 12.97
C LEU A 213 -2.55 -8.92 13.76
N GLY A 214 -2.34 -9.46 14.95
CA GLY A 214 -1.06 -9.33 15.66
C GLY A 214 0.04 -10.13 14.98
N SER A 215 1.30 -9.79 15.25
CA SER A 215 2.45 -10.53 14.73
C SER A 215 2.50 -11.97 15.25
N GLU A 216 1.98 -12.23 16.46
CA GLU A 216 1.85 -13.58 17.01
C GLU A 216 0.82 -14.43 16.23
N GLN A 217 -0.30 -13.81 15.81
CA GLN A 217 -1.32 -14.51 15.02
C GLN A 217 -0.82 -14.91 13.62
N LEU A 218 0.18 -14.20 13.07
CA LEU A 218 0.80 -14.59 11.80
C LEU A 218 1.56 -15.92 11.89
N GLN A 219 2.04 -16.29 13.08
CA GLN A 219 2.76 -17.55 13.29
C GLN A 219 1.79 -18.71 13.51
N ASP A 220 0.66 -18.44 14.16
CA ASP A 220 -0.35 -19.45 14.48
C ASP A 220 -1.25 -19.82 13.29
N LEU A 221 -1.52 -18.87 12.40
CA LEU A 221 -2.41 -19.07 11.26
C LEU A 221 -1.69 -19.72 10.07
N GLN A 222 -2.25 -20.84 9.58
CA GLN A 222 -1.75 -21.54 8.39
C GLN A 222 -2.42 -21.08 7.10
N GLU A 223 -3.63 -20.54 7.19
CA GLU A 223 -4.42 -20.09 6.06
C GLU A 223 -5.09 -18.74 6.35
N ARG A 224 -5.47 -18.05 5.28
CA ARG A 224 -6.12 -16.75 5.37
C ARG A 224 -7.38 -16.84 6.24
N PRO A 225 -7.52 -16.04 7.31
CA PRO A 225 -8.56 -16.22 8.31
C PRO A 225 -9.94 -15.65 7.89
N LEU A 226 -10.04 -14.93 6.77
CA LEU A 226 -11.28 -14.32 6.28
C LEU A 226 -11.48 -14.65 4.79
N PRO A 227 -12.75 -14.73 4.31
CA PRO A 227 -13.05 -14.97 2.91
C PRO A 227 -12.50 -13.87 1.99
N GLU A 228 -12.41 -14.18 0.69
CA GLU A 228 -12.07 -13.19 -0.33
C GLU A 228 -13.03 -12.00 -0.28
N GLY A 229 -12.48 -10.78 -0.35
CA GLY A 229 -13.22 -9.53 -0.25
C GLY A 229 -13.30 -8.91 1.15
N GLN A 230 -13.07 -9.67 2.23
CA GLN A 230 -12.87 -9.09 3.57
C GLN A 230 -11.38 -8.89 3.82
N ILE A 231 -10.98 -7.65 4.12
CA ILE A 231 -9.56 -7.27 4.25
C ILE A 231 -8.89 -7.99 5.44
N VAL A 232 -7.71 -8.56 5.21
CA VAL A 232 -6.81 -9.06 6.26
C VAL A 232 -5.54 -8.24 6.24
N ALA A 233 -5.20 -7.63 7.36
CA ALA A 233 -3.96 -6.91 7.55
C ALA A 233 -3.16 -7.52 8.70
N ALA A 234 -1.87 -7.22 8.80
CA ALA A 234 -1.07 -7.66 9.95
C ALA A 234 -0.05 -6.62 10.38
N SER A 235 0.24 -6.61 11.68
CA SER A 235 1.43 -5.96 12.24
C SER A 235 2.67 -6.79 11.94
N CYS A 236 3.74 -6.12 11.49
CA CYS A 236 5.02 -6.74 11.21
C CYS A 236 6.16 -5.86 11.75
N HIS A 237 7.24 -6.50 12.17
CA HIS A 237 8.41 -5.85 12.77
C HIS A 237 9.73 -6.27 12.11
N ASP A 238 9.71 -7.31 11.30
CA ASP A 238 10.89 -7.88 10.64
C ASP A 238 10.52 -8.52 9.28
N LEU A 239 11.53 -9.05 8.59
CA LEU A 239 11.38 -9.68 7.28
C LEU A 239 10.55 -10.97 7.35
N GLU A 240 10.73 -11.78 8.39
CA GLU A 240 10.06 -13.07 8.52
C GLU A 240 8.55 -12.87 8.62
N GLN A 241 8.12 -11.90 9.42
CA GLN A 241 6.72 -11.52 9.59
C GLN A 241 6.13 -10.93 8.31
N LEU A 242 6.86 -10.09 7.59
CA LEU A 242 6.40 -9.56 6.29
C LEU A 242 6.20 -10.68 5.27
N GLN A 243 7.13 -11.63 5.20
CA GLN A 243 7.01 -12.79 4.32
C GLN A 243 5.87 -13.71 4.76
N ALA A 244 5.66 -13.89 6.07
CA ALA A 244 4.53 -14.65 6.61
C ALA A 244 3.20 -13.98 6.24
N ALA A 245 3.06 -12.67 6.41
CA ALA A 245 1.87 -11.92 6.01
C ALA A 245 1.60 -12.05 4.50
N GLN A 246 2.64 -11.99 3.67
CA GLN A 246 2.49 -12.19 2.23
C GLN A 246 2.05 -13.62 1.89
N ARG A 247 2.64 -14.65 2.52
CA ARG A 247 2.26 -16.06 2.31
C ARG A 247 0.84 -16.36 2.78
N LEU A 248 0.42 -15.79 3.91
CA LEU A 248 -0.93 -15.87 4.44
C LEU A 248 -1.96 -15.19 3.52
N GLY A 249 -1.47 -14.39 2.58
CA GLY A 249 -2.30 -13.66 1.62
C GLY A 249 -2.95 -12.44 2.23
N CYS A 250 -2.33 -11.77 3.21
CA CYS A 250 -2.79 -10.47 3.71
C CYS A 250 -2.94 -9.46 2.55
N ASP A 251 -3.84 -8.50 2.67
CA ASP A 251 -4.06 -7.42 1.70
C ASP A 251 -3.05 -6.28 1.85
N PHE A 252 -2.54 -6.09 3.08
CA PHE A 252 -1.43 -5.19 3.39
C PHE A 252 -0.80 -5.53 4.75
N ALA A 253 0.40 -5.03 4.99
CA ALA A 253 1.06 -5.06 6.29
C ALA A 253 1.25 -3.65 6.86
N VAL A 254 1.46 -3.58 8.17
CA VAL A 254 1.88 -2.38 8.88
C VAL A 254 3.24 -2.67 9.48
N LEU A 255 4.26 -1.88 9.09
CA LEU A 255 5.64 -2.07 9.52
C LEU A 255 6.07 -0.91 10.42
N GLY A 256 6.55 -1.23 11.61
CA GLY A 256 7.05 -0.22 12.55
C GLY A 256 7.61 -0.79 13.85
N PRO A 257 8.07 0.07 14.77
CA PRO A 257 8.07 1.53 14.65
C PRO A 257 9.17 2.03 13.69
N VAL A 258 8.81 2.92 12.75
CA VAL A 258 9.77 3.56 11.82
C VAL A 258 10.49 4.72 12.49
N GLN A 259 9.76 5.53 13.26
CA GLN A 259 10.30 6.59 14.10
C GLN A 259 9.91 6.37 15.57
N ALA A 260 10.55 7.11 16.48
CA ALA A 260 10.18 7.11 17.89
C ALA A 260 8.70 7.47 18.08
N THR A 261 8.03 6.82 19.04
CA THR A 261 6.58 6.98 19.24
C THR A 261 6.21 6.97 20.72
N ALA A 262 5.27 7.84 21.10
CA ALA A 262 4.73 7.89 22.45
C ALA A 262 3.97 6.62 22.85
N SER A 263 3.46 5.84 21.88
CA SER A 263 2.75 4.59 22.16
C SER A 263 3.68 3.46 22.59
N HIS A 264 4.96 3.51 22.22
CA HIS A 264 6.01 2.53 22.55
C HIS A 264 7.36 3.26 22.67
N PRO A 265 7.60 3.97 23.79
CA PRO A 265 8.77 4.85 23.93
C PRO A 265 10.10 4.09 24.00
N ASP A 266 10.09 2.84 24.48
CA ASP A 266 11.30 2.01 24.64
C ASP A 266 11.68 1.24 23.36
N ALA A 267 10.84 1.31 22.32
CA ALA A 267 11.11 0.59 21.08
C ALA A 267 12.17 1.31 20.24
N VAL A 268 13.21 0.58 19.83
CA VAL A 268 14.24 1.11 18.93
C VAL A 268 13.62 1.34 17.54
N PRO A 269 13.65 2.57 17.00
CA PRO A 269 13.10 2.85 15.68
C PRO A 269 13.87 2.13 14.58
N LEU A 270 13.15 1.61 13.60
CA LEU A 270 13.69 0.96 12.40
C LEU A 270 14.44 1.95 11.49
N GLY A 271 13.90 3.17 11.33
CA GLY A 271 14.35 4.13 10.33
C GLY A 271 13.89 3.80 8.90
N TRP A 272 13.93 4.82 8.03
CA TRP A 272 13.42 4.70 6.66
C TRP A 272 14.30 3.82 5.75
N GLU A 273 15.61 3.81 5.96
CA GLU A 273 16.53 2.97 5.18
C GLU A 273 16.25 1.48 5.41
N ALA A 274 16.11 1.06 6.67
CA ALA A 274 15.79 -0.33 6.99
C ALA A 274 14.34 -0.68 6.61
N PHE A 275 13.40 0.27 6.70
CA PHE A 275 12.05 0.10 6.13
C PHE A 275 12.11 -0.24 4.63
N ALA A 276 12.85 0.53 3.83
CA ALA A 276 13.01 0.29 2.40
C ALA A 276 13.71 -1.06 2.11
N ALA A 277 14.73 -1.42 2.89
CA ALA A 277 15.43 -2.69 2.76
C ALA A 277 14.51 -3.90 3.00
N LEU A 278 13.63 -3.82 4.01
CA LEU A 278 12.63 -4.86 4.29
C LEU A 278 11.55 -4.91 3.21
N ARG A 279 11.01 -3.74 2.81
CA ARG A 279 10.03 -3.64 1.73
C ARG A 279 10.55 -4.22 0.43
N ALA A 280 11.85 -4.06 0.13
CA ALA A 280 12.43 -4.56 -1.11
C ALA A 280 12.35 -6.09 -1.27
N GLN A 281 12.11 -6.82 -0.19
CA GLN A 281 12.05 -8.27 -0.17
C GLN A 281 10.64 -8.83 -0.36
N VAL A 282 9.61 -7.97 -0.38
CA VAL A 282 8.19 -8.35 -0.50
C VAL A 282 7.46 -7.46 -1.50
N SER A 283 6.30 -7.90 -1.95
CA SER A 283 5.42 -7.17 -2.88
C SER A 283 4.09 -6.76 -2.26
N LEU A 284 3.83 -7.20 -1.03
CA LEU A 284 2.69 -6.79 -0.24
C LEU A 284 2.72 -5.26 0.00
N PRO A 285 1.58 -4.54 -0.07
CA PRO A 285 1.53 -3.12 0.30
C PRO A 285 1.86 -2.95 1.80
N ILE A 286 2.67 -1.94 2.13
CA ILE A 286 3.12 -1.69 3.51
C ILE A 286 2.78 -0.27 3.93
N TYR A 287 2.10 -0.11 5.07
CA TYR A 287 1.96 1.19 5.73
C TYR A 287 3.04 1.35 6.79
N ALA A 288 3.72 2.50 6.80
CA ALA A 288 4.65 2.85 7.87
C ALA A 288 3.89 3.18 9.15
N LEU A 289 4.37 2.71 10.31
CA LEU A 289 3.81 3.00 11.64
C LEU A 289 4.91 3.45 12.60
N GLY A 290 4.55 4.23 13.61
CA GLY A 290 5.46 4.71 14.66
C GLY A 290 5.99 6.11 14.34
N GLY A 291 5.49 7.11 15.07
CA GLY A 291 5.82 8.53 14.84
C GLY A 291 5.16 9.15 13.59
N MET A 292 4.22 8.44 12.97
CA MET A 292 3.63 8.85 11.70
C MET A 292 2.52 9.89 11.84
N ALA A 293 2.39 10.73 10.82
CA ALA A 293 1.38 11.78 10.68
C ALA A 293 1.11 11.99 9.18
N ALA A 294 0.04 12.71 8.82
CA ALA A 294 -0.35 12.89 7.41
C ALA A 294 0.76 13.50 6.52
N GLY A 295 1.64 14.34 7.08
CA GLY A 295 2.79 14.90 6.35
C GLY A 295 3.85 13.88 5.91
N HIS A 296 3.85 12.67 6.47
CA HIS A 296 4.82 11.62 6.18
C HIS A 296 4.45 10.72 4.99
N ILE A 297 3.31 10.93 4.33
CA ILE A 297 2.84 10.07 3.24
C ILE A 297 3.82 10.05 2.06
N ALA A 298 4.31 11.23 1.64
CA ALA A 298 5.29 11.33 0.55
C ALA A 298 6.60 10.61 0.91
N GLU A 299 7.05 10.73 2.15
CA GLU A 299 8.26 10.05 2.63
C GLU A 299 8.08 8.53 2.66
N ALA A 300 6.92 8.04 3.11
CA ALA A 300 6.58 6.63 3.07
C ALA A 300 6.63 6.08 1.64
N ARG A 301 6.05 6.80 0.67
CA ARG A 301 6.02 6.41 -0.74
C ARG A 301 7.40 6.47 -1.40
N ARG A 302 8.31 7.33 -0.94
CA ARG A 302 9.72 7.38 -1.36
C ARG A 302 10.49 6.13 -0.96
N HIS A 303 10.05 5.46 0.11
CA HIS A 303 10.62 4.22 0.60
C HIS A 303 9.78 2.99 0.21
N GLY A 304 8.85 3.13 -0.73
CA GLY A 304 8.00 2.05 -1.24
C GLY A 304 6.86 1.61 -0.37
N GLY A 305 6.50 2.42 0.63
CA GLY A 305 5.27 2.26 1.39
C GLY A 305 4.04 2.71 0.61
N GLN A 306 2.91 2.08 0.90
CA GLN A 306 1.57 2.49 0.45
C GLN A 306 1.19 3.87 0.99
N GLY A 307 1.60 4.15 2.23
CA GLY A 307 1.26 5.33 3.00
C GLY A 307 1.58 5.13 4.48
N ILE A 308 0.77 5.70 5.36
CA ILE A 308 1.01 5.69 6.81
C ILE A 308 -0.15 5.12 7.61
N ALA A 309 0.20 4.41 8.68
CA ALA A 309 -0.70 4.04 9.76
C ALA A 309 -0.36 4.87 11.00
N ALA A 310 -1.38 5.37 11.70
CA ALA A 310 -1.14 6.15 12.92
C ALA A 310 -2.33 6.09 13.88
N ILE A 311 -2.02 6.31 15.17
CA ILE A 311 -3.00 6.60 16.21
C ILE A 311 -3.15 8.11 16.32
N GLY A 312 -2.38 8.77 17.18
CA GLY A 312 -2.50 10.22 17.43
C GLY A 312 -2.27 11.10 16.20
N GLY A 313 -1.42 10.69 15.25
CA GLY A 313 -1.16 11.46 14.03
C GLY A 313 -2.31 11.52 13.02
N LEU A 314 -3.38 10.72 13.24
CA LEU A 314 -4.60 10.71 12.42
C LEU A 314 -5.89 10.79 13.25
N TRP A 315 -5.81 10.58 14.57
CA TRP A 315 -6.95 10.66 15.48
C TRP A 315 -7.24 12.13 15.81
N PRO A 316 -8.46 12.62 15.58
CA PRO A 316 -8.80 14.00 15.91
C PRO A 316 -8.79 14.20 17.43
N ALA A 317 -8.27 15.35 17.84
CA ALA A 317 -8.48 15.86 19.20
C ALA A 317 -9.97 16.00 19.49
#